data_AF-A0A8I0SVZ5-F1
#
_entry.id   AF-A0A8I0SVZ5-F1
#
_cell.length_a   1.000
_cell.length_b   1.000
_cell.length_c   1.000
_cell.angle_alpha   90.00
_cell.angle_beta   90.00
_cell.angle_gamma   90.00
#
_symmetry.space_group_name_H-M   'P 1'
#
loop_
_entity.id
_entity.type
_entity.pdbx_description
1 polymer ?
#
loop_
_entity_poly.entity_id
_entity_poly.type
_entity_poly.pdbx_seq_one_letter_code
_entity_poly.pdbx_strand_id
1 'polypeptide(L)'
;MSSSEKPHKGSPYAQELITHLQPYSTLRKIERGEQMDFQVNGQGMCYLILEGTVAIYRRKDNMMLSTARSPALFGLANLTDIYFDDYIKTVNSCVIGEISTDRVNEIIKEKSLWGLLSKQLMFVYARLYNNVMPQGAPTAYEMIRQQLLKLIEEDESYRTAVTAELYIREKTHLSRSGVMRILADLRTGGFIEMEEGRLIKIHKLPARY
;
A
#
# COMPACT_ATOMS: atom_id res chain seq x y z
N MET A 1 -19.98 23.57 11.66
CA MET A 1 -20.10 22.37 10.81
C MET A 1 -18.78 22.21 10.07
N SER A 2 -17.88 21.38 10.59
CA SER A 2 -16.59 21.09 9.97
C SER A 2 -16.71 19.70 9.33
N SER A 3 -16.83 19.67 8.01
CA SER A 3 -16.69 18.44 7.23
C SER A 3 -15.24 17.98 7.34
N SER A 4 -14.98 17.02 8.23
CA SER A 4 -13.72 16.29 8.27
C SER A 4 -13.63 15.40 7.03
N GLU A 5 -13.30 15.99 5.88
CA GLU A 5 -12.85 15.21 4.73
C GLU A 5 -11.60 14.44 5.17
N LYS A 6 -11.70 13.11 5.15
CA LYS A 6 -10.54 12.24 5.38
C LYS A 6 -9.46 12.65 4.36
N PRO A 7 -8.21 12.91 4.80
CA PRO A 7 -7.17 13.37 3.88
C PRO A 7 -6.99 12.37 2.75
N HIS A 8 -7.03 12.86 1.52
CA HIS A 8 -6.78 12.07 0.33
C HIS A 8 -5.40 11.40 0.47
N LYS A 9 -5.34 10.07 0.60
CA LYS A 9 -4.09 9.31 0.81
C LYS A 9 -3.17 9.32 -0.43
N GLY A 10 -3.64 9.83 -1.56
CA GLY A 10 -2.90 9.93 -2.83
C GLY A 10 -1.97 11.14 -2.89
N SER A 11 -0.93 11.06 -3.71
CA SER A 11 -0.08 12.21 -3.99
C SER A 11 -0.82 13.21 -4.89
N PRO A 12 -0.84 14.51 -4.57
CA PRO A 12 -1.43 15.52 -5.46
C PRO A 12 -0.70 15.59 -6.81
N TYR A 13 0.59 15.23 -6.86
CA TYR A 13 1.39 15.26 -8.08
C TYR A 13 1.18 14.02 -8.97
N ALA A 14 0.64 12.92 -8.43
CA ALA A 14 0.39 11.72 -9.20
C ALA A 14 -0.69 11.95 -10.26
N GLN A 15 -1.77 12.66 -9.91
CA GLN A 15 -2.84 12.97 -10.84
C GLN A 15 -2.35 13.85 -12.00
N GLU A 16 -1.52 14.85 -11.71
CA GLU A 16 -0.95 15.73 -12.73
C GLU A 16 -0.02 14.96 -13.69
N LEU A 17 0.85 14.08 -13.16
CA LEU A 17 1.66 13.20 -13.98
C LEU A 17 0.81 12.26 -14.86
N ILE A 18 -0.24 11.67 -14.29
CA ILE A 18 -1.16 10.79 -15.03
C ILE A 18 -1.75 11.54 -16.22
N THR A 19 -2.17 12.81 -16.08
CA THR A 19 -2.70 13.61 -17.20
C THR A 19 -1.71 13.74 -18.35
N HIS A 20 -0.41 13.85 -18.07
CA HIS A 20 0.63 13.94 -19.09
C HIS A 20 0.99 12.58 -19.73
N LEU A 21 0.88 11.49 -18.97
CA LEU A 21 1.31 10.15 -19.38
C LEU A 21 0.19 9.32 -20.03
N GLN A 22 -1.06 9.48 -19.57
CA GLN A 22 -2.20 8.68 -20.02
C GLN A 22 -2.40 8.66 -21.54
N PRO A 23 -2.25 9.78 -22.28
CA PRO A 23 -2.39 9.76 -23.74
C PRO A 23 -1.40 8.85 -24.48
N TYR A 24 -0.30 8.45 -23.81
CA TYR A 24 0.77 7.61 -24.38
C TYR A 24 0.78 6.20 -23.77
N SER A 25 -0.21 5.87 -22.94
CA SER A 25 -0.35 4.58 -22.28
C SER A 25 -1.35 3.67 -22.99
N THR A 26 -1.15 2.37 -22.93
CA THR A 26 -2.13 1.37 -23.37
C THR A 26 -3.14 1.13 -22.25
N LEU A 27 -4.40 1.49 -22.48
CA LEU A 27 -5.46 1.28 -21.50
C LEU A 27 -5.92 -0.17 -21.52
N ARG A 28 -5.97 -0.78 -20.33
CA ARG A 28 -6.56 -2.11 -20.12
C ARG A 28 -7.56 -2.09 -18.99
N LYS A 29 -8.66 -2.81 -19.20
CA LYS A 29 -9.50 -3.27 -18.09
C LYS A 29 -8.91 -4.56 -17.55
N ILE A 30 -8.64 -4.59 -16.26
CA ILE A 30 -7.96 -5.70 -15.60
C ILE A 30 -8.87 -6.20 -14.47
N GLU A 31 -9.18 -7.49 -14.49
CA GLU A 31 -10.05 -8.12 -13.51
C GLU A 31 -9.37 -8.27 -12.16
N ARG A 32 -10.15 -8.59 -11.12
CA ARG A 32 -9.64 -8.78 -9.75
C ARG A 32 -8.63 -9.93 -9.67
N GLY A 33 -7.55 -9.71 -8.95
CA GLY A 33 -6.55 -10.72 -8.62
C GLY A 33 -5.43 -10.87 -9.64
N GLU A 34 -5.46 -10.10 -10.73
CA GLU A 34 -4.42 -10.08 -11.74
C GLU A 34 -3.15 -9.38 -11.23
N GLN A 35 -2.00 -9.92 -11.61
CA GLN A 35 -0.69 -9.44 -11.20
C GLN A 35 0.02 -8.72 -12.35
N MET A 36 0.68 -7.60 -12.04
CA MET A 36 1.50 -6.83 -12.98
C MET A 36 2.86 -6.55 -12.36
N ASP A 37 3.92 -6.93 -13.07
CA ASP A 37 5.31 -6.80 -12.63
C ASP A 37 5.90 -5.47 -13.13
N PHE A 38 6.71 -4.79 -12.31
CA PHE A 38 7.36 -3.54 -12.74
C PHE A 38 8.47 -3.73 -13.79
N GLN A 39 8.75 -4.98 -14.17
CA GLN A 39 9.63 -5.32 -15.27
C GLN A 39 9.05 -6.50 -16.05
N VAL A 40 8.92 -6.33 -17.37
CA VAL A 40 8.41 -7.35 -18.28
C VAL A 40 9.43 -7.53 -19.40
N ASN A 41 9.98 -8.73 -19.56
CA ASN A 41 11.00 -9.04 -20.58
C ASN A 41 12.21 -8.08 -20.58
N GLY A 42 12.68 -7.68 -19.39
CA GLY A 42 13.79 -6.73 -19.25
C GLY A 42 13.38 -5.26 -19.30
N GLN A 43 12.18 -4.93 -19.79
CA GLN A 43 11.68 -3.57 -19.91
C GLN A 43 11.00 -3.11 -18.60
N GLY A 44 11.40 -1.96 -18.07
CA GLY A 44 10.71 -1.33 -16.95
C GLY A 44 9.31 -0.82 -17.34
N MET A 45 8.34 -1.01 -16.46
CA MET A 45 6.94 -0.66 -16.69
C MET A 45 6.40 0.30 -15.63
N CYS A 46 5.62 1.27 -16.09
CA CYS A 46 4.84 2.18 -15.27
C CYS A 46 3.34 1.89 -15.44
N TYR A 47 2.61 1.98 -14.33
CA TYR A 47 1.18 1.69 -14.27
C TYR A 47 0.42 2.90 -13.74
N LEU A 48 -0.53 3.39 -14.54
CA LEU A 48 -1.45 4.47 -14.23
C LEU A 48 -2.76 3.86 -13.72
N ILE A 49 -3.04 3.92 -12.43
CA ILE A 49 -4.29 3.40 -11.87
C ILE A 49 -5.36 4.46 -12.03
N LEU A 50 -6.21 4.30 -13.06
CA LEU A 50 -7.24 5.27 -13.42
C LEU A 50 -8.57 4.96 -12.72
N GLU A 51 -8.87 3.69 -12.50
CA GLU A 51 -10.02 3.24 -11.70
C GLU A 51 -9.64 2.00 -10.87
N GLY A 52 -10.32 1.83 -9.74
CA GLY A 52 -10.14 0.67 -8.86
C GLY A 52 -9.04 0.84 -7.81
N THR A 53 -8.64 -0.29 -7.23
CA THR A 53 -7.68 -0.40 -6.13
C THR A 53 -6.69 -1.51 -6.42
N VAL A 54 -5.41 -1.24 -6.19
CA VAL A 54 -4.33 -2.22 -6.29
C VAL A 54 -3.62 -2.39 -4.96
N ALA A 55 -3.00 -3.54 -4.75
CA ALA A 55 -2.12 -3.83 -3.64
C ALA A 55 -0.68 -4.00 -4.16
N ILE A 56 0.28 -3.41 -3.46
CA ILE A 56 1.71 -3.51 -3.77
C ILE A 56 2.30 -4.61 -2.91
N TYR A 57 3.05 -5.51 -3.55
CA TYR A 57 3.68 -6.65 -2.90
C TYR A 57 5.19 -6.62 -3.10
N ARG A 58 5.90 -6.96 -2.03
CA ARG A 58 7.32 -7.27 -2.11
C ARG A 58 7.50 -8.64 -2.72
N ARG A 59 8.33 -8.74 -3.76
CA ARG A 59 8.53 -10.02 -4.46
C ARG A 59 9.26 -11.06 -3.63
N LYS A 60 10.33 -10.66 -2.95
CA LYS A 60 11.21 -11.56 -2.17
C LYS A 60 10.45 -12.51 -1.21
N ASP A 61 9.38 -12.04 -0.57
CA ASP A 61 8.65 -12.75 0.48
C ASP A 61 7.13 -12.73 0.28
N ASN A 62 6.65 -12.26 -0.88
CA ASN A 62 5.23 -12.15 -1.22
C ASN A 62 4.42 -11.33 -0.18
N MET A 63 5.06 -10.39 0.51
CA MET A 63 4.43 -9.59 1.56
C MET A 63 3.68 -8.39 0.96
N MET A 64 2.40 -8.23 1.30
CA MET A 64 1.63 -7.04 0.94
C MET A 64 2.15 -5.83 1.72
N LEU A 65 2.74 -4.86 1.01
CA LEU A 65 3.30 -3.65 1.58
C LEU A 65 2.22 -2.60 1.87
N SER A 66 1.34 -2.38 0.90
CA SER A 66 0.28 -1.38 1.00
C SER A 66 -0.79 -1.56 -0.08
N THR A 67 -1.88 -0.79 0.02
CA THR A 67 -2.89 -0.65 -1.02
C THR A 67 -2.94 0.79 -1.52
N ALA A 68 -3.30 0.98 -2.79
CA ALA A 68 -3.56 2.28 -3.37
C ALA A 68 -4.82 2.27 -4.22
N ARG A 69 -5.64 3.30 -4.04
CA ARG A 69 -6.83 3.57 -4.83
C ARG A 69 -6.49 4.60 -5.91
N SER A 70 -7.16 4.50 -7.06
CA SER A 70 -7.12 5.57 -8.07
C SER A 70 -7.39 6.96 -7.46
N PRO A 71 -6.72 8.02 -7.94
CA PRO A 71 -5.64 7.98 -8.93
C PRO A 71 -4.29 7.61 -8.28
N ALA A 72 -3.54 6.70 -8.92
CA ALA A 72 -2.22 6.31 -8.44
C ALA A 72 -1.25 5.98 -9.57
N LEU A 73 0.04 6.19 -9.34
CA LEU A 73 1.11 6.00 -10.32
C LEU A 73 2.22 5.16 -9.70
N PHE A 74 2.58 4.06 -10.37
CA PHE A 74 3.62 3.14 -9.96
C PHE A 74 4.63 2.90 -11.07
N GLY A 75 5.81 2.38 -10.71
CA GLY A 75 6.90 2.05 -11.66
C GLY A 75 7.91 3.17 -11.90
N LEU A 76 7.64 4.41 -11.46
CA LEU A 76 8.55 5.56 -11.65
C LEU A 76 9.96 5.36 -11.07
N ALA A 77 10.11 4.50 -10.06
CA ALA A 77 11.40 4.23 -9.46
C ALA A 77 12.36 3.49 -10.42
N ASN A 78 11.81 2.77 -11.41
CA ASN A 78 12.54 2.06 -12.46
C ASN A 78 12.82 2.97 -13.69
N LEU A 79 12.74 4.30 -13.55
CA LEU A 79 13.23 5.26 -14.55
C LEU A 79 14.76 5.27 -14.65
N THR A 80 15.44 4.76 -13.62
CA THR A 80 16.90 4.57 -13.58
C THR A 80 17.22 3.08 -13.50
N ASP A 81 18.50 2.72 -13.52
CA ASP A 81 18.96 1.34 -13.35
C ASP A 81 18.78 0.79 -11.91
N ILE A 82 18.02 1.48 -11.07
CA ILE A 82 17.61 0.98 -9.75
C ILE A 82 16.33 0.18 -9.94
N TYR A 83 16.47 -1.13 -10.10
CA TYR A 83 15.34 -2.03 -10.33
C TYR A 83 14.69 -2.45 -9.02
N PHE A 84 13.45 -2.00 -8.82
CA PHE A 84 12.56 -2.55 -7.81
C PHE A 84 11.79 -3.75 -8.41
N ASP A 85 11.93 -4.93 -7.79
CA ASP A 85 11.36 -6.20 -8.25
C ASP A 85 9.94 -6.48 -7.71
N ASP A 86 9.38 -5.55 -6.95
CA ASP A 86 8.01 -5.56 -6.45
C ASP A 86 6.98 -5.69 -7.58
N TYR A 87 5.73 -5.98 -7.21
CA TYR A 87 4.63 -6.07 -8.18
C TYR A 87 3.34 -5.49 -7.61
N ILE A 88 2.39 -5.20 -8.50
CA ILE A 88 1.03 -4.82 -8.11
C ILE A 88 0.03 -5.92 -8.43
N LYS A 89 -0.99 -6.05 -7.59
CA LYS A 89 -2.11 -6.97 -7.79
C LYS A 89 -3.42 -6.22 -7.68
N THR A 90 -4.35 -6.45 -8.60
CA THR A 90 -5.68 -5.81 -8.54
C THR A 90 -6.50 -6.36 -7.37
N VAL A 91 -7.07 -5.46 -6.56
CA VAL A 91 -7.96 -5.81 -5.43
C VAL A 91 -9.40 -5.94 -5.89
N ASN A 92 -9.79 -5.17 -6.91
CA ASN A 92 -11.07 -5.22 -7.60
C ASN A 92 -10.83 -5.01 -9.11
N SER A 93 -11.89 -4.95 -9.92
CA SER A 93 -11.76 -4.57 -11.34
C SER A 93 -11.14 -3.16 -11.43
N CYS A 94 -10.09 -3.02 -12.23
CA CYS A 94 -9.36 -1.78 -12.42
C CYS A 94 -9.33 -1.36 -13.90
N VAL A 95 -9.19 -0.05 -14.13
CA VAL A 95 -8.77 0.50 -15.43
C VAL A 95 -7.34 1.01 -15.25
N ILE A 96 -6.41 0.44 -16.00
CA ILE A 96 -4.97 0.68 -15.83
C ILE A 96 -4.36 1.10 -17.18
N GLY A 97 -3.62 2.21 -17.17
CA GLY A 97 -2.75 2.60 -18.28
C GLY A 97 -1.37 1.98 -18.11
N GLU A 98 -0.90 1.26 -19.12
CA GLU A 98 0.44 0.65 -19.15
C GLU A 98 1.36 1.46 -20.05
N ILE A 99 2.55 1.82 -19.57
CA ILE A 99 3.54 2.57 -20.34
C ILE A 99 4.95 2.15 -19.92
N SER A 100 5.87 1.95 -20.87
CA SER A 100 7.26 1.65 -20.57
C SER A 100 7.96 2.82 -19.88
N THR A 101 8.89 2.55 -18.97
CA THR A 101 9.71 3.57 -18.29
C THR A 101 10.49 4.44 -19.29
N ASP A 102 10.97 3.88 -20.39
CA ASP A 102 11.66 4.63 -21.45
C ASP A 102 10.76 5.71 -22.07
N ARG A 103 9.54 5.33 -22.46
CA ARG A 103 8.56 6.29 -22.97
C ARG A 103 8.17 7.33 -21.93
N VAL A 104 8.05 6.95 -20.65
CA VAL A 104 7.85 7.94 -19.57
C VAL A 104 9.01 8.94 -19.53
N ASN A 105 10.26 8.46 -19.58
CA ASN A 105 11.44 9.31 -19.54
C ASN A 105 11.49 10.30 -20.72
N GLU A 106 11.17 9.84 -21.93
CA GLU A 106 11.02 10.69 -23.12
C GLU A 106 9.98 11.80 -22.89
N ILE A 107 8.79 11.45 -22.41
CA ILE A 107 7.71 12.42 -22.16
C ILE A 107 8.11 13.44 -21.08
N ILE A 108 8.77 12.98 -20.01
CA ILE A 108 9.26 13.87 -18.95
C ILE A 108 10.25 14.89 -19.53
N LYS A 109 11.14 14.47 -20.43
CA LYS A 109 12.10 15.35 -21.11
C LYS A 109 11.41 16.30 -22.10
N GLU A 110 10.58 15.78 -23.00
CA GLU A 110 9.85 16.55 -24.02
C GLU A 110 8.99 17.66 -23.41
N LYS A 111 8.31 17.35 -22.29
CA LYS A 111 7.37 18.28 -21.65
C LYS A 111 7.98 19.05 -20.47
N SER A 112 9.29 18.93 -20.22
CA SER A 112 10.00 19.59 -19.11
C SER A 112 9.38 19.28 -17.72
N LEU A 113 8.96 18.04 -17.48
CA LEU A 113 8.21 17.63 -16.28
C LEU A 113 9.11 17.22 -15.10
N TRP A 114 10.43 17.40 -15.18
CA TRP A 114 11.37 17.03 -14.11
C TRP A 114 11.03 17.67 -12.76
N GLY A 115 10.53 18.91 -12.77
CA GLY A 115 10.07 19.60 -11.55
C GLY A 115 8.80 18.99 -10.94
N LEU A 116 7.93 18.39 -11.74
CA LEU A 116 6.74 17.69 -11.26
C LEU A 116 7.10 16.29 -10.76
N LEU A 117 7.95 15.57 -11.51
CA LEU A 117 8.47 14.27 -11.13
C LEU A 117 9.23 14.33 -9.80
N SER A 118 10.06 15.35 -9.59
CA SER A 118 10.81 15.50 -8.33
C SER A 118 9.89 15.73 -7.13
N LYS A 119 8.83 16.53 -7.28
CA LYS A 119 7.79 16.72 -6.24
C LYS A 119 7.09 15.40 -5.91
N GLN A 120 6.74 14.61 -6.94
CA GLN A 120 6.15 13.28 -6.75
C GLN A 120 7.09 12.35 -5.97
N LEU A 121 8.37 12.28 -6.37
CA LEU A 121 9.36 11.44 -5.70
C LEU A 121 9.59 11.88 -4.25
N MET A 122 9.68 13.19 -3.99
CA MET A 122 9.82 13.72 -2.63
C MET A 122 8.60 13.43 -1.75
N PHE A 123 7.39 13.47 -2.31
CA PHE A 123 6.18 13.07 -1.59
C PHE A 123 6.23 11.58 -1.21
N VAL A 124 6.61 10.70 -2.14
CA VAL A 124 6.77 9.26 -1.88
C VAL A 124 7.87 9.03 -0.85
N TYR A 125 9.02 9.69 -0.98
CA TYR A 125 10.12 9.61 -0.03
C TYR A 125 9.70 10.05 1.38
N ALA A 126 9.02 11.19 1.52
CA ALA A 126 8.52 11.66 2.81
C ALA A 126 7.56 10.65 3.44
N ARG A 127 6.70 9.99 2.65
CA ARG A 127 5.85 8.91 3.16
C ARG A 127 6.66 7.70 3.59
N LEU A 128 7.63 7.25 2.80
CA LEU A 128 8.48 6.11 3.17
C LEU A 128 9.27 6.44 4.44
N TYR A 129 9.91 7.60 4.49
CA TYR A 129 10.65 8.08 5.65
C TYR A 129 9.76 8.12 6.90
N ASN A 130 8.61 8.78 6.87
CA ASN A 130 7.73 8.88 8.04
C ASN A 130 7.08 7.54 8.44
N ASN A 131 6.89 6.60 7.51
CA ASN A 131 6.29 5.29 7.81
C ASN A 131 7.33 4.22 8.19
N VAL A 132 8.60 4.37 7.80
CA VAL A 132 9.69 3.41 8.04
C VAL A 132 10.65 3.89 9.13
N MET A 133 10.77 5.21 9.34
CA MET A 133 11.66 5.82 10.35
C MET A 133 10.93 6.40 11.59
N PRO A 134 10.12 5.63 12.34
CA PRO A 134 9.95 5.89 13.77
C PRO A 134 10.92 4.99 14.56
N GLN A 135 12.10 5.50 14.88
CA GLN A 135 13.05 5.05 15.94
C GLN A 135 13.58 3.59 15.96
N GLY A 136 13.36 2.77 14.93
CA GLY A 136 13.97 1.43 14.82
C GLY A 136 13.04 0.41 14.17
N ALA A 137 13.46 -0.86 14.14
CA ALA A 137 12.54 -1.94 13.75
C ALA A 137 11.40 -2.02 14.78
N PRO A 138 10.13 -1.99 14.35
CA PRO A 138 9.01 -2.03 15.27
C PRO A 138 9.04 -3.33 16.08
N THR A 139 8.82 -3.22 17.38
CA THR A 139 8.63 -4.38 18.26
C THR A 139 7.43 -5.21 17.78
N ALA A 140 7.39 -6.49 18.17
CA ALA A 140 6.25 -7.35 17.87
C ALA A 140 4.92 -6.72 18.33
N TYR A 141 4.93 -6.02 19.47
CA TYR A 141 3.78 -5.28 19.96
C TYR A 141 3.37 -4.14 19.02
N GLU A 142 4.32 -3.29 18.61
CA GLU A 142 4.03 -2.16 17.73
C GLU A 142 3.47 -2.62 16.39
N MET A 143 4.01 -3.72 15.83
CA MET A 143 3.49 -4.35 14.62
C MET A 143 2.05 -4.82 14.82
N ILE A 144 1.75 -5.55 15.91
CA ILE A 144 0.41 -6.04 16.24
C ILE A 144 -0.56 -4.87 16.45
N ARG A 145 -0.16 -3.86 17.23
CA ARG A 145 -0.94 -2.65 17.49
C ARG A 145 -1.32 -1.94 16.19
N GLN A 146 -0.37 -1.76 15.28
CA GLN A 146 -0.65 -1.16 13.97
C GLN A 146 -1.64 -1.99 13.15
N GLN A 147 -1.48 -3.32 13.12
CA GLN A 147 -2.38 -4.18 12.36
C GLN A 147 -3.78 -4.27 12.97
N LEU A 148 -3.91 -4.21 14.30
CA LEU A 148 -5.22 -4.12 14.97
C LEU A 148 -5.94 -2.82 14.60
N LEU A 149 -5.23 -1.69 14.60
CA LEU A 149 -5.79 -0.40 14.17
C LEU A 149 -6.21 -0.41 12.70
N LYS A 150 -5.47 -1.09 11.82
CA LYS A 150 -5.89 -1.29 10.43
C LYS A 150 -7.10 -2.21 10.34
N LEU A 151 -7.09 -3.33 11.08
CA LEU A 151 -8.16 -4.32 11.06
C LEU A 151 -9.50 -3.71 11.50
N ILE A 152 -9.53 -2.84 12.51
CA ILE A 152 -10.79 -2.22 12.96
C ILE A 152 -11.35 -1.22 11.95
N GLU A 153 -10.51 -0.68 11.05
CA GLU A 153 -10.91 0.19 9.95
C GLU A 153 -11.45 -0.56 8.72
N GLU A 154 -11.24 -1.89 8.64
CA GLU A 154 -11.77 -2.72 7.56
C GLU A 154 -13.30 -2.88 7.66
N ASP A 155 -13.92 -3.19 6.52
CA ASP A 155 -15.36 -3.45 6.43
C ASP A 155 -15.77 -4.60 7.35
N GLU A 156 -16.95 -4.49 7.97
CA GLU A 156 -17.46 -5.46 8.94
C GLU A 156 -17.55 -6.89 8.37
N SER A 157 -17.90 -7.02 7.09
CA SER A 157 -17.94 -8.32 6.39
C SER A 157 -16.58 -9.00 6.34
N TYR A 158 -15.49 -8.22 6.23
CA TYR A 158 -14.13 -8.75 6.25
C TYR A 158 -13.67 -9.05 7.69
N ARG A 159 -13.93 -8.15 8.64
CA ARG A 159 -13.56 -8.33 10.07
C ARG A 159 -14.20 -9.57 10.69
N THR A 160 -15.42 -9.92 10.26
CA THR A 160 -16.12 -11.13 10.71
C THR A 160 -15.67 -12.40 10.00
N ALA A 161 -15.04 -12.29 8.83
CA ALA A 161 -14.55 -13.45 8.08
C ALA A 161 -13.13 -13.90 8.50
N VAL A 162 -12.33 -13.02 9.12
CA VAL A 162 -10.92 -13.29 9.43
C VAL A 162 -10.64 -13.21 10.93
N THR A 163 -9.84 -14.14 11.45
CA THR A 163 -9.32 -14.00 12.83
C THR A 163 -8.28 -12.89 12.89
N ALA A 164 -8.18 -12.19 14.01
CA ALA A 164 -7.17 -11.17 14.22
C ALA A 164 -5.76 -11.74 14.07
N GLU A 165 -5.51 -12.96 14.59
CA GLU A 165 -4.22 -13.64 14.46
C GLU A 165 -3.83 -13.85 13.00
N LEU A 166 -4.71 -14.45 12.19
CA LEU A 166 -4.44 -14.68 10.77
C LEU A 166 -4.18 -13.36 10.02
N TYR A 167 -5.03 -12.35 10.23
CA TYR A 167 -4.87 -11.04 9.59
C TYR A 167 -3.51 -10.41 9.91
N ILE A 168 -3.10 -10.47 11.18
CA ILE A 168 -1.81 -9.95 11.65
C ILE A 168 -0.66 -10.75 11.06
N ARG A 169 -0.73 -12.09 11.10
CA ARG A 169 0.35 -12.97 10.64
C ARG A 169 0.55 -12.92 9.12
N GLU A 170 -0.49 -12.65 8.35
CA GLU A 170 -0.34 -12.42 6.89
C GLU A 170 0.36 -11.10 6.56
N LYS A 171 0.35 -10.14 7.49
CA LYS A 171 0.88 -8.78 7.31
C LYS A 171 2.10 -8.49 8.18
N THR A 172 2.60 -9.50 8.88
CA THR A 172 3.78 -9.43 9.76
C THR A 172 4.55 -10.74 9.67
N HIS A 173 5.87 -10.74 9.87
CA HIS A 173 6.65 -11.99 9.97
C HIS A 173 6.64 -12.58 11.38
N LEU A 174 5.63 -12.25 12.20
CA LEU A 174 5.55 -12.73 13.56
C LEU A 174 5.10 -14.19 13.59
N SER A 175 5.67 -14.96 14.52
CA SER A 175 5.20 -16.32 14.78
C SER A 175 3.78 -16.29 15.32
N ARG A 176 3.00 -17.32 15.00
CA ARG A 176 1.64 -17.49 15.54
C ARG A 176 1.62 -17.43 17.07
N SER A 177 2.59 -18.07 17.74
CA SER A 177 2.72 -18.02 19.21
C SER A 177 3.03 -16.62 19.73
N GLY A 178 3.87 -15.86 19.03
CA GLY A 178 4.18 -14.47 19.38
C GLY A 178 2.97 -13.54 19.26
N VAL A 179 2.19 -13.69 18.18
CA VAL A 179 0.94 -12.95 17.97
C VAL A 179 -0.08 -13.29 19.04
N MET A 180 -0.33 -14.58 19.27
CA MET A 180 -1.31 -15.04 20.25
C MET A 180 -0.97 -14.59 21.67
N ARG A 181 0.31 -14.58 22.06
CA ARG A 181 0.76 -14.10 23.37
C ARG A 181 0.33 -12.64 23.60
N ILE A 182 0.64 -11.76 22.65
CA ILE A 182 0.34 -10.33 22.77
C ILE A 182 -1.18 -10.07 22.69
N LEU A 183 -1.91 -10.78 21.83
CA LEU A 183 -3.38 -10.69 21.78
C LEU A 183 -4.02 -11.12 23.09
N ALA A 184 -3.52 -12.19 23.72
CA ALA A 184 -3.99 -12.66 25.01
C ALA A 184 -3.76 -11.61 26.11
N ASP A 185 -2.59 -10.98 26.14
CA ASP A 185 -2.27 -9.93 27.10
C ASP A 185 -3.16 -8.69 26.88
N LEU A 186 -3.37 -8.29 25.62
CA LEU A 186 -4.23 -7.16 25.28
C LEU A 186 -5.69 -7.40 25.67
N ARG A 187 -6.19 -8.62 25.45
CA ARG A 187 -7.54 -9.03 25.87
C ARG A 187 -7.66 -9.03 27.39
N THR A 188 -6.68 -9.61 28.08
CA THR A 188 -6.66 -9.69 29.56
C THR A 188 -6.58 -8.31 30.20
N GLY A 189 -5.83 -7.39 29.60
CA GLY A 189 -5.76 -5.98 30.02
C GLY A 189 -6.98 -5.14 29.65
N GLY A 190 -8.00 -5.71 29.00
CA GLY A 190 -9.20 -4.98 28.60
C GLY A 190 -8.97 -3.94 27.49
N PHE A 191 -7.89 -4.08 26.72
CA PHE A 191 -7.56 -3.14 25.64
C PHE A 191 -8.30 -3.45 24.34
N ILE A 192 -8.66 -4.72 24.13
CA ILE A 192 -9.41 -5.20 22.97
C ILE A 192 -10.48 -6.21 23.40
N GLU A 193 -11.58 -6.25 22.64
CA GLU A 193 -12.61 -7.29 22.74
C GLU A 193 -12.50 -8.21 21.53
N MET A 194 -12.50 -9.52 21.78
CA MET A 194 -12.42 -10.54 20.75
C MET A 194 -13.41 -11.67 21.01
N GLU A 195 -14.09 -12.13 19.96
CA GLU A 195 -14.99 -13.28 19.99
C GLU A 195 -14.58 -14.27 18.91
N GLU A 196 -14.45 -15.56 19.27
CA GLU A 196 -14.00 -16.63 18.36
C GLU A 196 -12.71 -16.27 17.57
N GLY A 197 -11.81 -15.50 18.19
CA GLY A 197 -10.56 -15.06 17.58
C GLY A 197 -10.68 -13.85 16.64
N ARG A 198 -11.86 -13.26 16.48
CA ARG A 198 -12.15 -12.09 15.63
C ARG A 198 -12.14 -10.82 16.45
N LEU A 199 -11.70 -9.71 15.86
CA LEU A 199 -11.62 -8.42 16.53
C LEU A 199 -12.98 -7.72 16.51
N ILE A 200 -13.58 -7.52 17.70
CA ILE A 200 -14.88 -6.85 17.85
C ILE A 200 -14.68 -5.36 18.09
N LYS A 201 -13.80 -5.01 19.02
CA LYS A 201 -13.61 -3.63 19.47
C LYS A 201 -12.18 -3.38 19.93
N ILE A 202 -11.75 -2.14 19.76
CA ILE A 202 -10.54 -1.59 20.37
C ILE A 202 -10.96 -0.50 21.34
N HIS A 203 -10.48 -0.58 22.58
CA HIS A 203 -10.62 0.50 23.56
C HIS A 203 -9.45 1.47 23.39
N LYS A 204 -8.43 1.39 24.26
CA LYS A 204 -7.25 2.25 24.22
C LYS A 204 -5.98 1.41 24.27
N LEU A 205 -5.41 1.13 23.11
CA LEU A 205 -4.14 0.40 23.03
C LEU A 205 -3.01 1.19 23.72
N PRO A 206 -2.21 0.56 24.61
CA PRO A 206 -1.05 1.19 25.24
C PRO A 206 -0.10 1.81 24.22
N ALA A 207 0.52 2.94 24.56
CA ALA A 207 1.53 3.55 23.70
C ALA A 207 2.83 2.72 23.66
N ARG A 208 3.11 1.95 24.71
CA ARG A 208 4.26 1.05 24.87
C ARG A 208 3.83 -0.21 25.61
N TYR A 209 4.49 -1.33 25.32
CA TYR A 209 4.28 -2.65 25.92
C TYR A 209 5.62 -3.16 26.44
#